data_AF-A0AAI9UK29-F1
#
_entry.id   AF-A0AAI9UK29-F1
#
_cell.length_a   1.000
_cell.length_b   1.000
_cell.length_c   1.000
_cell.angle_alpha   90.00
_cell.angle_beta   90.00
_cell.angle_gamma   90.00
#
_symmetry.space_group_name_H-M   'P 1'
#
loop_
_entity.id
_entity.type
_entity.pdbx_description
1 polymer ?
#
loop_
_entity_poly.entity_id
_entity_poly.type
_entity_poly.pdbx_seq_one_letter_code
_entity_poly.pdbx_strand_id
1 'polypeptide(L)'
;MANEDRETEKWKAKFTPLLHAYLSRKNPRTRPTIEQLDKLESFLTSETEHVQHTHYLGDLEQKLPLIKKIYESLPQPNHHKNLDTARFWSGLWALEVHSLKDIEARFEAIRSEKRKVRKLQECLKALDDAAAKYPKLLRMFMKGYDQEKDSGGAQLGEGTPGDTASTATRKRPASTSEPSATPQKIPKKTAKETPQKTPKKTRNKAKSAEALKRDNGRCIVTNMETPQVCHIIPFGLLNCEEALWPLLDAMQAWFGKEAVIKAQRILCEEDDDNIIDEPANMVCLNPHLHKWWADGRFILKPRGPPHKEPVGDDGVATDLKTANQSNPRHSMNTRRAEKQPAERFRWCQEMTFHWLRKTGFHMTDRADFNCNPRDAFQPIDHKTLGATRLEPWELVVDGQLIKVYADREADLPSYDLLQLQANLLTAFSLTAAADPKLYESDDEDMDAFSH
;
A
#
# COMPACT_ATOMS: atom_id res chain seq x y z
N MET A 1 15.78 -16.67 -19.46
CA MET A 1 15.69 -18.02 -20.08
C MET A 1 16.97 -18.84 -19.91
N ALA A 2 18.01 -18.75 -20.75
CA ALA A 2 19.18 -19.67 -20.64
C ALA A 2 19.96 -19.65 -19.30
N ASN A 3 19.86 -18.57 -18.52
CA ASN A 3 20.50 -18.46 -17.21
C ASN A 3 19.62 -18.98 -16.05
N GLU A 4 18.29 -18.99 -16.22
CA GLU A 4 17.34 -19.54 -15.23
C GLU A 4 17.42 -21.07 -15.21
N ASP A 5 17.59 -21.70 -16.37
CA ASP A 5 17.70 -23.16 -16.46
C ASP A 5 18.96 -23.68 -15.73
N ARG A 6 20.07 -22.93 -15.76
CA ARG A 6 21.30 -23.29 -15.02
C ARG A 6 21.16 -23.15 -13.51
N GLU A 7 20.45 -22.14 -13.03
CA GLU A 7 20.17 -21.95 -11.61
C GLU A 7 19.28 -23.09 -11.08
N THR A 8 18.26 -23.47 -11.83
CA THR A 8 17.33 -24.55 -11.48
C THR A 8 18.05 -25.90 -11.34
N GLU A 9 18.92 -26.27 -12.28
CA GLU A 9 19.69 -27.51 -12.20
C GLU A 9 20.67 -27.53 -11.02
N LYS A 10 21.25 -26.37 -10.69
CA LYS A 10 22.12 -26.22 -9.50
C LYS A 10 21.35 -26.39 -8.20
N TRP A 11 20.12 -25.88 -8.12
CA TRP A 11 19.24 -26.07 -6.96
C TRP A 11 18.79 -27.52 -6.83
N LYS A 12 18.39 -28.17 -7.93
CA LYS A 12 18.08 -29.61 -7.95
C LYS A 12 19.25 -30.43 -7.40
N ALA A 13 20.45 -30.23 -7.92
CA ALA A 13 21.65 -30.95 -7.46
C ALA A 13 21.95 -30.76 -5.96
N LYS A 14 21.66 -29.59 -5.39
CA LYS A 14 21.83 -29.32 -3.96
C LYS A 14 20.70 -29.88 -3.10
N PHE A 15 19.48 -29.91 -3.61
CA PHE A 15 18.29 -30.31 -2.86
C PHE A 15 18.10 -31.84 -2.84
N THR A 16 18.47 -32.54 -3.93
CA THR A 16 18.33 -34.00 -4.04
C THR A 16 18.96 -34.76 -2.86
N PRO A 17 20.19 -34.47 -2.40
CA PRO A 17 20.76 -35.16 -1.24
C PRO A 17 20.01 -34.89 0.06
N LEU A 18 19.48 -33.68 0.26
CA LEU A 18 18.71 -33.30 1.45
C LEU A 18 17.35 -34.01 1.47
N LEU A 19 16.66 -34.04 0.33
CA LEU A 19 15.42 -34.78 0.15
C LEU A 19 15.65 -36.28 0.40
N HIS A 20 16.69 -36.86 -0.18
CA HIS A 20 17.05 -38.25 0.06
C HIS A 20 17.35 -38.52 1.54
N ALA A 21 18.08 -37.64 2.22
CA ALA A 21 18.36 -37.77 3.65
C ALA A 21 17.11 -37.64 4.52
N TYR A 22 16.17 -36.77 4.16
CA TYR A 22 14.88 -36.61 4.85
C TYR A 22 14.01 -37.88 4.71
N LEU A 23 13.91 -38.41 3.49
CA LEU A 23 13.14 -39.62 3.19
C LEU A 23 13.79 -40.89 3.77
N SER A 24 15.11 -40.91 3.96
CA SER A 24 15.86 -42.07 4.48
C SER A 24 15.85 -42.21 6.01
N ARG A 25 15.15 -41.34 6.75
CA ARG A 25 15.14 -41.37 8.23
C ARG A 25 14.41 -42.63 8.75
N LYS A 26 15.17 -43.52 9.41
CA LYS A 26 14.64 -44.77 10.01
C LYS A 26 14.12 -44.61 11.45
N ASN A 27 14.49 -43.53 12.13
CA ASN A 27 14.08 -43.31 13.52
C ASN A 27 12.58 -42.98 13.58
N PRO A 28 11.75 -43.73 14.33
CA PRO A 28 10.31 -43.49 14.43
C PRO A 28 9.94 -42.07 14.88
N ARG A 29 10.81 -41.39 15.64
CA ARG A 29 10.58 -40.03 16.13
C ARG A 29 10.88 -38.92 15.12
N THR A 30 11.63 -39.22 14.06
CA THR A 30 12.06 -38.22 13.07
C THR A 30 11.71 -38.60 11.64
N ARG A 31 11.13 -39.79 11.44
CA ARG A 31 10.59 -40.25 10.16
C ARG A 31 9.42 -39.35 9.76
N PRO A 32 9.35 -38.90 8.49
CA PRO A 32 8.22 -38.14 7.99
C PRO A 32 6.92 -38.93 8.16
N THR A 33 5.85 -38.26 8.58
CA THR A 33 4.51 -38.86 8.59
C THR A 33 3.98 -38.98 7.15
N ILE A 34 2.96 -39.82 6.93
CA ILE A 34 2.30 -39.93 5.62
C ILE A 34 1.77 -38.56 5.18
N GLU A 35 1.13 -37.82 6.09
CA GLU A 35 0.65 -36.46 5.81
C GLU A 35 1.76 -35.48 5.42
N GLN A 36 2.95 -35.59 6.02
CA GLN A 36 4.11 -34.77 5.64
C GLN A 36 4.65 -35.16 4.26
N LEU A 37 4.61 -36.44 3.92
CA LEU A 37 5.00 -36.93 2.59
C LEU A 37 3.99 -36.48 1.52
N ASP A 38 2.69 -36.57 1.80
CA ASP A 38 1.65 -36.10 0.89
C ASP A 38 1.75 -34.59 0.66
N LYS A 39 2.02 -33.80 1.72
CA LYS A 39 2.28 -32.35 1.59
C LYS A 39 3.54 -32.05 0.78
N LEU A 40 4.61 -32.81 0.99
CA LEU A 40 5.86 -32.64 0.25
C LEU A 40 5.72 -33.06 -1.21
N GLU A 41 5.02 -34.16 -1.47
CA GLU A 41 4.70 -34.63 -2.82
C GLU A 41 3.84 -33.60 -3.53
N SER A 42 2.73 -33.15 -2.92
CA SER A 42 1.91 -32.05 -3.42
C SER A 42 2.73 -30.79 -3.71
N PHE A 43 3.67 -30.41 -2.83
CA PHE A 43 4.56 -29.28 -3.07
C PHE A 43 5.53 -29.51 -4.25
N LEU A 44 6.08 -30.71 -4.41
CA LEU A 44 7.03 -31.06 -5.48
C LEU A 44 6.35 -31.34 -6.84
N THR A 45 5.12 -31.84 -6.82
CA THR A 45 4.35 -32.27 -8.00
C THR A 45 3.21 -31.33 -8.36
N SER A 46 2.91 -30.34 -7.52
CA SER A 46 2.28 -29.14 -8.02
C SER A 46 3.22 -28.64 -9.11
N GLU A 47 2.87 -28.92 -10.37
CA GLU A 47 3.19 -27.98 -11.40
C GLU A 47 2.77 -26.67 -10.76
N THR A 48 3.74 -25.81 -10.44
CA THR A 48 3.43 -24.40 -10.36
C THR A 48 2.80 -24.16 -11.71
N GLU A 49 1.45 -24.24 -11.79
CA GLU A 49 0.70 -23.70 -12.90
C GLU A 49 1.43 -22.42 -13.14
N HIS A 50 2.04 -22.31 -14.31
CA HIS A 50 2.87 -21.17 -14.63
C HIS A 50 1.83 -20.05 -14.72
N VAL A 51 1.43 -19.53 -13.56
CA VAL A 51 0.43 -18.49 -13.36
C VAL A 51 1.06 -17.41 -14.18
N GLN A 52 0.54 -17.22 -15.40
CA GLN A 52 1.14 -16.37 -16.41
C GLN A 52 1.58 -15.12 -15.68
N HIS A 53 2.89 -14.96 -15.45
CA HIS A 53 3.37 -14.10 -14.39
C HIS A 53 2.68 -12.75 -14.54
N THR A 54 1.66 -12.51 -13.71
CA THR A 54 0.88 -11.28 -13.77
C THR A 54 1.74 -10.29 -13.03
N HIS A 55 2.80 -9.88 -13.73
CA HIS A 55 3.68 -8.82 -13.29
C HIS A 55 2.81 -7.57 -13.09
N TYR A 56 3.16 -6.69 -12.16
CA TYR A 56 2.45 -5.41 -12.03
C TYR A 56 2.53 -4.54 -13.30
N LEU A 57 3.37 -4.94 -14.26
CA LEU A 57 3.50 -4.44 -15.63
C LEU A 57 2.93 -5.45 -16.64
N GLY A 58 1.88 -6.19 -16.30
CA GLY A 58 1.27 -7.22 -17.18
C GLY A 58 0.72 -6.64 -18.47
N ASP A 59 0.47 -5.33 -18.49
CA ASP A 59 0.03 -4.52 -19.61
C ASP A 59 1.18 -3.93 -20.45
N LEU A 60 2.42 -4.43 -20.27
CA LEU A 60 3.62 -3.93 -20.95
C LEU A 60 3.45 -3.76 -22.46
N GLU A 61 2.96 -4.81 -23.13
CA GLU A 61 2.79 -4.84 -24.59
C GLU A 61 1.82 -3.76 -25.10
N GLN A 62 0.86 -3.35 -24.27
CA GLN A 62 -0.08 -2.27 -24.60
C GLN A 62 0.51 -0.90 -24.27
N LYS A 63 1.27 -0.80 -23.16
CA LYS A 63 1.85 0.46 -22.68
C LYS A 63 3.03 0.95 -23.53
N LEU A 64 3.96 0.06 -23.87
CA LEU A 64 5.18 0.42 -24.59
C LEU A 64 4.92 1.24 -25.88
N PRO A 65 4.03 0.81 -26.80
CA PRO A 65 3.75 1.61 -28.00
C PRO A 65 3.09 2.96 -27.69
N LEU A 66 2.25 3.05 -26.64
CA LEU A 66 1.63 4.31 -26.23
C LEU A 66 2.68 5.28 -25.65
N ILE A 67 3.53 4.79 -24.76
CA ILE A 67 4.61 5.57 -24.14
C ILE A 67 5.55 6.11 -25.23
N LYS A 68 5.92 5.25 -26.19
CA LYS A 68 6.74 5.64 -27.35
C LYS A 68 6.08 6.77 -28.16
N LYS A 69 4.80 6.62 -28.52
CA LYS A 69 4.06 7.66 -29.26
C LYS A 69 3.93 8.97 -28.50
N ILE A 70 3.69 8.91 -27.19
CA ILE A 70 3.65 10.10 -26.32
C ILE A 70 4.99 10.80 -26.36
N TYR A 71 6.10 10.06 -26.19
CA TYR A 71 7.45 10.60 -26.22
C TYR A 71 7.82 11.20 -27.59
N GLU A 72 7.54 10.50 -28.69
CA GLU A 72 7.73 10.99 -30.07
C GLU A 72 6.86 12.21 -30.40
N SER A 73 5.81 12.46 -29.61
CA SER A 73 4.95 13.63 -29.74
C SER A 73 5.45 14.85 -28.97
N LEU A 74 6.46 14.68 -28.12
CA LEU A 74 7.11 15.79 -27.44
C LEU A 74 7.96 16.61 -28.43
N PRO A 75 7.98 17.94 -28.30
CA PRO A 75 8.91 18.77 -29.07
C PRO A 75 10.36 18.45 -28.66
N GLN A 76 11.29 18.75 -29.57
CA GLN A 76 12.73 18.52 -29.39
C GLN A 76 13.23 19.00 -28.00
N PRO A 77 14.19 18.27 -27.37
CA PRO A 77 14.43 18.21 -25.93
C PRO A 77 14.91 19.50 -25.24
N ASN A 78 15.09 20.61 -25.96
CA ASN A 78 15.69 21.82 -25.38
C ASN A 78 14.73 22.64 -24.50
N HIS A 79 13.44 22.30 -24.41
CA HIS A 79 12.44 23.14 -23.73
C HIS A 79 11.89 22.59 -22.40
N HIS A 80 12.05 21.29 -22.10
CA HIS A 80 11.45 20.68 -20.90
C HIS A 80 12.44 19.75 -20.21
N LYS A 81 12.98 20.20 -19.07
CA LYS A 81 14.11 19.56 -18.38
C LYS A 81 13.78 18.20 -17.74
N ASN A 82 12.50 17.88 -17.53
CA ASN A 82 12.11 16.67 -16.82
C ASN A 82 11.51 15.60 -17.75
N LEU A 83 11.12 15.96 -18.97
CA LEU A 83 10.42 15.05 -19.89
C LEU A 83 11.32 14.01 -20.58
N ASP A 84 12.63 14.12 -20.47
CA ASP A 84 13.60 13.10 -20.91
C ASP A 84 14.16 12.26 -19.74
N THR A 85 13.64 12.46 -18.52
CA THR A 85 14.19 11.84 -17.31
C THR A 85 13.43 10.58 -16.88
N ALA A 86 14.08 9.74 -16.09
CA ALA A 86 13.53 8.50 -15.55
C ALA A 86 12.29 8.75 -14.69
N ARG A 87 12.16 9.90 -14.03
CA ARG A 87 10.96 10.25 -13.25
C ARG A 87 9.71 10.39 -14.13
N PHE A 88 9.85 10.96 -15.33
CA PHE A 88 8.74 11.08 -16.28
C PHE A 88 8.43 9.72 -16.89
N TRP A 89 9.46 9.00 -17.31
CA TRP A 89 9.35 7.64 -17.81
C TRP A 89 8.65 6.69 -16.82
N SER A 90 9.06 6.69 -15.54
CA SER A 90 8.44 5.86 -14.50
C SER A 90 7.01 6.28 -14.24
N GLY A 91 6.72 7.58 -14.24
CA GLY A 91 5.37 8.11 -14.12
C GLY A 91 4.44 7.55 -15.19
N LEU A 92 4.87 7.54 -16.45
CA LEU A 92 4.08 6.94 -17.55
C LEU A 92 3.87 5.43 -17.36
N TRP A 93 4.89 4.69 -16.91
CA TRP A 93 4.75 3.25 -16.67
C TRP A 93 3.79 2.89 -15.53
N ALA A 94 3.68 3.77 -14.53
CA ALA A 94 2.75 3.64 -13.42
C ALA A 94 1.29 3.88 -13.81
N LEU A 95 1.02 4.62 -14.89
CA LEU A 95 -0.34 4.90 -15.34
C LEU A 95 -1.05 3.66 -15.86
N GLU A 96 -2.39 3.68 -15.86
CA GLU A 96 -3.17 2.65 -16.54
C GLU A 96 -3.17 2.88 -18.06
N VAL A 97 -3.42 1.80 -18.82
CA VAL A 97 -3.48 1.85 -20.29
C VAL A 97 -4.49 2.90 -20.78
N HIS A 98 -5.63 3.04 -20.11
CA HIS A 98 -6.65 4.01 -20.49
C HIS A 98 -6.15 5.45 -20.31
N SER A 99 -5.46 5.76 -19.22
CA SER A 99 -4.89 7.10 -18.97
C SER A 99 -3.79 7.45 -19.98
N LEU A 100 -2.98 6.47 -20.39
CA LEU A 100 -2.00 6.65 -21.47
C LEU A 100 -2.67 6.92 -22.82
N LYS A 101 -3.77 6.23 -23.13
CA LYS A 101 -4.57 6.52 -24.33
C LYS A 101 -5.16 7.93 -24.30
N ASP A 102 -5.65 8.38 -23.15
CA ASP A 102 -6.19 9.74 -22.99
C ASP A 102 -5.10 10.81 -23.20
N ILE A 103 -3.89 10.57 -22.70
CA ILE A 103 -2.74 11.44 -22.96
C ILE A 103 -2.41 11.44 -24.46
N GLU A 104 -2.25 10.27 -25.09
CA GLU A 104 -1.94 10.16 -26.52
C GLU A 104 -3.00 10.86 -27.39
N ALA A 105 -4.29 10.62 -27.12
CA ALA A 105 -5.40 11.26 -27.82
C ALA A 105 -5.39 12.79 -27.65
N ARG A 106 -5.04 13.31 -26.47
CA ARG A 106 -4.88 14.76 -26.24
C ARG A 106 -3.75 15.34 -27.09
N PHE A 107 -2.61 14.65 -27.19
CA PHE A 107 -1.51 15.09 -28.05
C PHE A 107 -1.92 15.11 -29.52
N GLU A 108 -2.59 14.07 -29.99
CA GLU A 108 -3.03 13.98 -31.39
C GLU A 108 -4.10 15.03 -31.74
N ALA A 109 -5.06 15.28 -30.83
CA ALA A 109 -6.06 16.33 -30.99
C ALA A 109 -5.46 17.75 -31.00
N ILE A 110 -4.33 17.95 -30.32
CA ILE A 110 -3.61 19.23 -30.35
C ILE A 110 -2.81 19.37 -31.66
N ARG A 111 -2.20 18.28 -32.15
CA ARG A 111 -1.38 18.26 -33.37
C ARG A 111 -2.21 18.47 -34.65
N SER A 112 -3.40 17.88 -34.72
CA SER A 112 -4.30 18.01 -35.88
C SER A 112 -4.74 19.45 -36.14
N GLU A 113 -4.78 20.28 -35.10
CA GLU A 113 -5.08 21.71 -35.21
C GLU A 113 -3.80 22.55 -35.19
N LYS A 114 -3.27 22.86 -36.38
CA LYS A 114 -2.06 23.67 -36.60
C LYS A 114 -1.98 25.00 -35.82
N ARG A 115 -3.10 25.50 -35.28
CA ARG A 115 -3.18 26.75 -34.51
C ARG A 115 -3.09 26.56 -32.98
N LYS A 116 -3.01 25.33 -32.46
CA LYS A 116 -3.05 25.02 -31.01
C LYS A 116 -1.66 24.94 -30.32
N VAL A 117 -0.62 25.59 -30.86
CA VAL A 117 0.73 25.59 -30.24
C VAL A 117 0.70 25.96 -28.76
N ARG A 118 -0.13 26.95 -28.37
CA ARG A 118 -0.30 27.35 -26.98
C ARG A 118 -0.86 26.23 -26.09
N LYS A 119 -1.87 25.50 -26.55
CA LYS A 119 -2.47 24.38 -25.79
C LYS A 119 -1.47 23.23 -25.63
N LEU A 120 -0.64 22.99 -26.65
CA LEU A 120 0.46 22.02 -26.55
C LEU A 120 1.44 22.43 -25.46
N GLN A 121 1.88 23.68 -25.46
CA GLN A 121 2.81 24.22 -24.46
C GLN A 121 2.22 24.14 -23.05
N GLU A 122 0.94 24.46 -22.86
CA GLU A 122 0.24 24.33 -21.57
C GLU A 122 0.21 22.86 -21.11
N CYS A 123 -0.11 21.92 -22.02
CA CYS A 123 -0.11 20.49 -21.73
C CYS A 123 1.29 19.97 -21.34
N LEU A 124 2.32 20.35 -22.10
CA LEU A 124 3.71 19.97 -21.84
C LEU A 124 4.21 20.55 -20.52
N LYS A 125 3.91 21.82 -20.24
CA LYS A 125 4.26 22.47 -18.97
C LYS A 125 3.60 21.74 -17.80
N ALA A 126 2.35 21.32 -17.93
CA ALA A 126 1.66 20.56 -16.89
C ALA A 126 2.31 19.18 -16.64
N LEU A 127 2.72 18.47 -17.72
CA LEU A 127 3.42 17.19 -17.59
C LEU A 127 4.83 17.36 -16.98
N ASP A 128 5.55 18.40 -17.37
CA ASP A 128 6.89 18.71 -16.86
C ASP A 128 6.83 19.12 -15.37
N ASP A 129 5.82 19.91 -14.99
CA ASP A 129 5.56 20.29 -13.60
C ASP A 129 5.17 19.06 -12.73
N ALA A 130 4.32 18.17 -13.26
CA ALA A 130 4.01 16.90 -12.62
C ALA A 130 5.28 16.06 -12.43
N ALA A 131 6.08 15.88 -13.47
CA ALA A 131 7.35 15.16 -13.39
C ALA A 131 8.27 15.77 -12.32
N ALA A 132 8.37 17.10 -12.26
CA ALA A 132 9.21 17.81 -11.29
C ALA A 132 8.75 17.60 -9.83
N LYS A 133 7.43 17.59 -9.59
CA LYS A 133 6.83 17.48 -8.24
C LYS A 133 6.68 16.05 -7.75
N TYR A 134 6.65 15.08 -8.66
CA TYR A 134 6.47 13.67 -8.36
C TYR A 134 7.43 13.12 -7.28
N PRO A 135 8.75 13.40 -7.30
CA PRO A 135 9.66 12.95 -6.25
C PRO A 135 9.31 13.47 -4.86
N LYS A 136 8.85 14.72 -4.76
CA LYS A 136 8.46 15.35 -3.48
C LYS A 136 7.19 14.70 -2.92
N LEU A 137 6.20 14.44 -3.78
CA LEU A 137 4.98 13.71 -3.40
C LEU A 137 5.31 12.33 -2.85
N LEU A 138 6.13 11.58 -3.58
CA LEU A 138 6.55 10.24 -3.18
C LEU A 138 7.32 10.25 -1.85
N ARG A 139 8.24 11.20 -1.67
CA ARG A 139 8.97 11.40 -0.42
C ARG A 139 8.01 11.63 0.76
N MET A 140 6.97 12.46 0.59
CA MET A 140 5.98 12.69 1.63
C MET A 140 5.25 11.40 2.01
N PHE A 141 4.85 10.60 1.03
CA PHE A 141 4.22 9.30 1.27
C PHE A 141 5.15 8.35 2.04
N MET A 142 6.40 8.19 1.59
CA MET A 142 7.37 7.29 2.23
C MET A 142 7.70 7.74 3.67
N LYS A 143 7.90 9.05 3.90
CA LYS A 143 8.11 9.60 5.25
C LYS A 143 6.88 9.40 6.14
N GLY A 144 5.68 9.53 5.59
CA GLY A 144 4.44 9.28 6.30
C GLY A 144 4.39 7.88 6.90
N TYR A 145 4.80 6.86 6.13
CA TYR A 145 4.87 5.48 6.66
C TYR A 145 5.95 5.28 7.72
N ASP A 146 7.10 5.94 7.60
CA ASP A 146 8.16 5.81 8.61
C ASP A 146 7.69 6.31 9.99
N GLN A 147 6.89 7.38 10.03
CA GLN A 147 6.29 7.87 11.27
C GLN A 147 5.27 6.88 11.87
N GLU A 148 4.61 6.08 11.04
CA GLU A 148 3.68 5.06 11.51
C GLU A 148 4.37 3.92 12.23
N LYS A 149 5.58 3.55 11.80
CA LYS A 149 6.41 2.50 12.44
C LYS A 149 6.71 2.86 13.90
N ASP A 150 7.10 4.10 14.15
CA ASP A 150 7.59 4.55 15.47
C ASP A 150 6.46 4.78 16.48
N SER A 151 5.26 5.08 15.99
CA SER A 151 4.09 5.32 16.84
C SER A 151 3.55 4.08 17.58
N GLY A 152 4.18 2.91 17.41
CA GLY A 152 3.76 1.66 18.03
C GLY A 152 2.40 1.25 17.50
N GLY A 153 2.38 0.56 16.35
CA GLY A 153 1.16 -0.06 15.82
C GLY A 153 0.40 -0.71 16.96
N ALA A 154 -0.85 -0.27 17.16
CA ALA A 154 -1.65 -0.70 18.30
C ALA A 154 -1.87 -2.21 18.20
N GLN A 155 -0.97 -3.00 18.78
CA GLN A 155 -1.34 -4.32 19.28
C GLN A 155 -2.41 -4.01 20.32
N LEU A 156 -3.67 -4.21 19.94
CA LEU A 156 -4.77 -4.26 20.89
C LEU A 156 -4.36 -5.35 21.87
N GLY A 157 -3.83 -4.93 23.02
CA GLY A 157 -3.33 -5.84 24.03
C GLY A 157 -4.41 -6.86 24.33
N GLU A 158 -4.00 -8.14 24.39
CA GLU A 158 -4.86 -9.22 24.87
C GLU A 158 -5.42 -8.80 26.23
N GLY A 159 -6.67 -8.36 26.24
CA GLY A 159 -7.36 -7.98 27.45
C GLY A 159 -7.62 -9.25 28.25
N THR A 160 -6.78 -9.51 29.24
CA THR A 160 -7.08 -10.48 30.30
C THR A 160 -8.38 -10.05 30.99
N PRO A 161 -9.40 -10.93 31.10
CA PRO A 161 -10.61 -10.59 31.85
C PRO A 161 -10.37 -10.80 33.35
N GLY A 162 -10.50 -9.72 34.12
CA GLY A 162 -10.69 -9.75 35.59
C GLY A 162 -9.45 -9.42 36.40
N ASP A 163 -9.41 -8.25 37.06
CA ASP A 163 -9.82 -8.19 38.46
C ASP A 163 -9.83 -6.76 39.02
N THR A 164 -10.73 -6.62 39.98
CA THR A 164 -11.18 -5.45 40.73
C THR A 164 -10.11 -4.68 41.52
N ALA A 165 -10.26 -3.36 41.51
CA ALA A 165 -10.08 -2.39 42.60
C ALA A 165 -9.06 -2.64 43.73
N SER A 166 -8.09 -1.72 43.92
CA SER A 166 -7.95 -0.96 45.19
C SER A 166 -6.83 0.09 45.15
N THR A 167 -7.23 1.34 45.31
CA THR A 167 -6.80 2.33 46.33
C THR A 167 -5.31 2.54 46.74
N ALA A 168 -4.98 3.83 46.83
CA ALA A 168 -4.19 4.50 47.87
C ALA A 168 -2.73 4.97 47.57
N THR A 169 -2.64 6.25 47.22
CA THR A 169 -1.88 7.32 47.89
C THR A 169 -0.60 6.98 48.67
N ARG A 170 0.56 7.53 48.27
CA ARG A 170 1.57 8.02 49.24
C ARG A 170 2.48 9.12 48.67
N LYS A 171 2.26 10.35 49.14
CA LYS A 171 3.23 11.46 49.18
C LYS A 171 4.24 11.23 50.29
N ARG A 172 5.51 11.59 50.09
CA ARG A 172 6.43 12.14 51.12
C ARG A 172 7.76 12.63 50.50
N PRO A 173 8.62 13.41 51.21
CA PRO A 173 8.86 14.81 50.85
C PRO A 173 10.34 15.14 50.61
N ALA A 174 10.56 16.43 50.34
CA ALA A 174 11.80 17.15 50.12
C ALA A 174 12.93 16.93 51.15
N SER A 175 14.17 17.11 50.68
CA SER A 175 15.32 17.52 51.48
C SER A 175 16.05 18.68 50.83
N THR A 176 16.24 19.70 51.65
CA THR A 176 16.88 21.01 51.50
C THR A 176 18.41 20.92 51.50
N SER A 177 19.10 21.79 50.74
CA SER A 177 20.23 22.60 51.22
C SER A 177 20.76 23.58 50.14
N GLU A 178 20.68 24.87 50.50
CA GLU A 178 21.34 26.10 49.99
C GLU A 178 22.89 26.11 50.19
N PRO A 179 23.64 27.22 49.93
CA PRO A 179 23.51 28.31 48.93
C PRO A 179 24.86 28.64 48.22
N SER A 180 24.82 29.66 47.33
CA SER A 180 25.79 30.76 47.22
C SER A 180 26.48 30.92 45.85
N ALA A 181 26.08 31.99 45.14
CA ALA A 181 26.93 33.03 44.52
C ALA A 181 26.31 33.58 43.22
N THR A 182 25.66 34.74 43.33
CA THR A 182 25.51 35.75 42.24
C THR A 182 26.75 36.66 42.31
N PRO A 183 27.12 37.50 41.30
CA PRO A 183 26.31 37.95 40.15
C PRO A 183 27.06 38.22 38.82
N GLN A 184 26.42 38.07 37.65
CA GLN A 184 26.62 39.00 36.52
C GLN A 184 25.36 39.12 35.65
N LYS A 185 24.92 40.38 35.46
CA LYS A 185 23.80 40.79 34.60
C LYS A 185 24.24 40.77 33.14
N ILE A 186 23.58 39.94 32.33
CA ILE A 186 23.67 39.95 30.86
C ILE A 186 22.32 40.48 30.32
N PRO A 187 22.31 41.27 29.22
CA PRO A 187 21.11 41.98 28.76
C PRO A 187 19.99 41.03 28.32
N LYS A 188 18.75 41.40 28.68
CA LYS A 188 17.49 40.75 28.29
C LYS A 188 17.43 40.54 26.77
N LYS A 189 17.61 39.29 26.36
CA LYS A 189 17.27 38.81 25.01
C LYS A 189 15.74 38.72 24.95
N THR A 190 15.15 39.45 24.00
CA THR A 190 13.73 39.48 23.68
C THR A 190 13.19 38.05 23.61
N ALA A 191 12.14 37.75 24.38
CA ALA A 191 11.48 36.45 24.38
C ALA A 191 10.97 36.18 22.96
N LYS A 192 11.63 35.25 22.27
CA LYS A 192 11.14 34.67 21.02
C LYS A 192 9.84 33.95 21.40
N GLU A 193 8.72 34.41 20.86
CA GLU A 193 7.43 33.74 21.00
C GLU A 193 7.61 32.26 20.62
N THR A 194 7.39 31.38 21.59
CA THR A 194 7.41 29.94 21.37
C THR A 194 6.26 29.62 20.42
N PRO A 195 6.50 29.01 19.25
CA PRO A 195 5.44 28.64 18.32
C PRO A 195 4.39 27.80 19.06
N GLN A 196 3.13 28.23 19.02
CA GLN A 196 2.01 27.45 19.54
C GLN A 196 1.99 26.11 18.80
N LYS A 197 2.23 25.00 19.52
CA LYS A 197 2.10 23.66 18.96
C LYS A 197 0.64 23.43 18.58
N THR A 198 0.39 23.23 17.30
CA THR A 198 -0.90 22.74 16.81
C THR A 198 -1.22 21.40 17.48
N PRO A 199 -2.50 21.15 17.83
CA PRO A 199 -2.91 19.89 18.46
C PRO A 199 -2.60 18.73 17.51
N LYS A 200 -1.86 17.71 18.00
CA LYS A 200 -1.55 16.52 17.21
C LYS A 200 -2.82 15.71 16.98
N LYS A 201 -3.20 15.53 15.71
CA LYS A 201 -4.28 14.63 15.29
C LYS A 201 -3.94 13.23 15.81
N THR A 202 -4.82 12.67 16.64
CA THR A 202 -4.62 11.37 17.30
C THR A 202 -5.40 10.30 16.56
N ARG A 203 -4.80 9.11 16.39
CA ARG A 203 -5.46 7.98 15.70
C ARG A 203 -6.68 7.46 16.46
N ASN A 204 -7.68 7.07 15.70
CA ASN A 204 -8.95 6.52 16.12
C ASN A 204 -8.87 5.00 16.23
N LYS A 205 -8.60 4.54 17.46
CA LYS A 205 -8.50 3.11 17.78
C LYS A 205 -9.77 2.32 17.44
N ALA A 206 -10.95 2.96 17.47
CA ALA A 206 -12.20 2.28 17.15
C ALA A 206 -12.25 1.89 15.66
N LYS A 207 -11.79 2.78 14.77
CA LYS A 207 -11.74 2.52 13.33
C LYS A 207 -10.70 1.46 12.96
N SER A 208 -9.55 1.46 13.63
CA SER A 208 -8.60 0.34 13.50
C SER A 208 -9.22 -0.99 13.97
N ALA A 209 -10.00 -1.00 15.05
CA ALA A 209 -10.69 -2.20 15.49
C ALA A 209 -11.78 -2.67 14.50
N GLU A 210 -12.46 -1.74 13.82
CA GLU A 210 -13.40 -2.05 12.73
C GLU A 210 -12.69 -2.71 11.55
N ALA A 211 -11.55 -2.17 11.09
CA ALA A 211 -10.75 -2.78 10.02
C ALA A 211 -10.23 -4.17 10.42
N LEU A 212 -9.77 -4.33 11.67
CA LEU A 212 -9.34 -5.63 12.20
C LEU A 212 -10.49 -6.64 12.23
N LYS A 213 -11.69 -6.21 12.64
CA LYS A 213 -12.88 -7.06 12.65
C LYS A 213 -13.29 -7.46 11.24
N ARG A 214 -13.28 -6.52 10.28
CA ARG A 214 -13.56 -6.78 8.86
C ARG A 214 -12.62 -7.84 8.30
N ASP A 215 -11.34 -7.76 8.62
CA ASP A 215 -10.30 -8.68 8.15
C ASP A 215 -10.19 -9.96 9.02
N ASN A 216 -11.20 -10.24 9.84
CA ASN A 216 -11.30 -11.40 10.73
C ASN A 216 -10.12 -11.58 11.68
N GLY A 217 -9.46 -10.48 12.09
CA GLY A 217 -8.30 -10.53 12.96
C GLY A 217 -7.08 -11.19 12.31
N ARG A 218 -7.00 -11.21 10.97
CA ARG A 218 -5.96 -11.90 10.21
C ARG A 218 -5.30 -10.98 9.18
N CYS A 219 -4.08 -11.33 8.81
CA CYS A 219 -3.41 -10.69 7.69
C CYS A 219 -4.12 -11.06 6.37
N ILE A 220 -4.54 -10.06 5.60
CA ILE A 220 -5.29 -10.30 4.34
C ILE A 220 -4.47 -11.03 3.26
N VAL A 221 -3.14 -11.00 3.36
CA VAL A 221 -2.22 -11.64 2.40
C VAL A 221 -1.85 -13.07 2.83
N THR A 222 -1.50 -13.24 4.11
CA THR A 222 -0.91 -14.50 4.63
C THR A 222 -1.86 -15.30 5.49
N ASN A 223 -3.04 -14.77 5.82
CA ASN A 223 -3.99 -15.35 6.77
C ASN A 223 -3.43 -15.58 8.19
N MET A 224 -2.23 -15.05 8.48
CA MET A 224 -1.60 -15.14 9.80
C MET A 224 -2.39 -14.35 10.83
N GLU A 225 -2.42 -14.87 12.05
CA GLU A 225 -3.02 -14.23 13.21
C GLU A 225 -2.19 -13.03 13.68
N THR A 226 -2.76 -12.20 14.54
CA THR A 226 -2.11 -11.01 15.13
C THR A 226 -1.59 -9.99 14.10
N PRO A 227 -2.40 -9.61 13.08
CA PRO A 227 -1.99 -8.60 12.13
C PRO A 227 -1.86 -7.23 12.81
N GLN A 228 -1.15 -6.35 12.12
CA GLN A 228 -1.16 -4.92 12.37
C GLN A 228 -2.08 -4.26 11.35
N VAL A 229 -2.90 -3.34 11.83
CA VAL A 229 -3.69 -2.46 10.96
C VAL A 229 -2.75 -1.37 10.45
N CYS A 230 -2.67 -1.22 9.14
CA CYS A 230 -1.84 -0.22 8.49
C CYS A 230 -2.65 0.60 7.50
N HIS A 231 -2.24 1.86 7.30
CA HIS A 231 -2.92 2.74 6.39
C HIS A 231 -2.49 2.48 4.93
N ILE A 232 -3.41 2.66 3.98
CA ILE A 232 -3.12 2.60 2.53
C ILE A 232 -2.48 3.92 2.08
N ILE A 233 -2.93 5.05 2.62
CA ILE A 233 -2.31 6.35 2.52
C ILE A 233 -1.89 6.77 3.92
N PRO A 234 -0.61 7.09 4.16
CA PRO A 234 -0.13 7.24 5.51
C PRO A 234 -0.82 8.39 6.24
N PHE A 235 -1.25 8.14 7.47
CA PHE A 235 -1.92 9.07 8.37
C PHE A 235 -1.12 10.36 8.57
N GLY A 236 0.21 10.26 8.58
CA GLY A 236 1.11 11.41 8.76
C GLY A 236 0.96 12.51 7.69
N LEU A 237 0.36 12.19 6.52
CA LEU A 237 0.12 13.17 5.47
C LEU A 237 -0.89 14.26 5.86
N LEU A 238 -1.76 14.00 6.84
CA LEU A 238 -2.69 14.99 7.41
C LEU A 238 -2.00 16.20 8.06
N ASN A 239 -0.73 16.06 8.43
CA ASN A 239 0.02 17.15 9.03
C ASN A 239 0.72 18.02 7.97
N CYS A 240 0.56 17.69 6.68
CA CYS A 240 1.27 18.33 5.59
C CYS A 240 0.36 18.69 4.42
N GLU A 241 -0.91 18.95 4.71
CA GLU A 241 -1.95 19.33 3.74
C GLU A 241 -1.49 20.48 2.83
N GLU A 242 -1.00 21.58 3.39
CA GLU A 242 -0.52 22.74 2.62
C GLU A 242 0.57 22.40 1.60
N ALA A 243 1.47 21.46 1.95
CA ALA A 243 2.52 21.00 1.06
C ALA A 243 2.04 19.91 0.08
N LEU A 244 1.02 19.14 0.45
CA LEU A 244 0.47 18.04 -0.33
C LEU A 244 -0.38 18.52 -1.51
N TRP A 245 -1.18 19.57 -1.32
CA TRP A 245 -2.14 20.01 -2.35
C TRP A 245 -1.51 20.44 -3.67
N PRO A 246 -0.47 21.30 -3.69
CA PRO A 246 0.16 21.70 -4.94
C PRO A 246 0.82 20.52 -5.67
N LEU A 247 1.18 19.46 -4.95
CA LEU A 247 1.75 18.24 -5.51
C LEU A 247 0.67 17.38 -6.15
N LEU A 248 -0.44 17.16 -5.45
CA LEU A 248 -1.59 16.44 -6.00
C LEU A 248 -2.19 17.18 -7.21
N ASP A 249 -2.30 18.50 -7.16
CA ASP A 249 -2.79 19.31 -8.28
C ASP A 249 -1.94 19.15 -9.54
N ALA A 250 -0.61 19.07 -9.39
CA ALA A 250 0.27 18.82 -10.53
C ALA A 250 0.01 17.42 -11.14
N MET A 251 -0.36 16.44 -10.32
CA MET A 251 -0.66 15.09 -10.79
C MET A 251 -1.92 15.00 -11.66
N GLN A 252 -2.76 16.04 -11.74
CA GLN A 252 -3.91 16.08 -12.64
C GLN A 252 -3.50 15.85 -14.11
N ALA A 253 -2.27 16.25 -14.46
CA ALA A 253 -1.71 16.04 -15.78
C ALA A 253 -1.50 14.56 -16.13
N TRP A 254 -1.31 13.70 -15.13
CA TRP A 254 -1.02 12.27 -15.27
C TRP A 254 -2.24 11.41 -14.97
N PHE A 255 -2.87 11.60 -13.82
CA PHE A 255 -3.98 10.76 -13.35
C PHE A 255 -5.35 11.26 -13.82
N GLY A 256 -5.40 12.45 -14.42
CA GLY A 256 -6.65 13.11 -14.77
C GLY A 256 -7.24 13.88 -13.58
N LYS A 257 -8.07 14.87 -13.92
CA LYS A 257 -8.64 15.81 -12.95
C LYS A 257 -9.56 15.11 -11.95
N GLU A 258 -10.41 14.20 -12.40
CA GLU A 258 -11.38 13.51 -11.55
C GLU A 258 -10.69 12.62 -10.50
N ALA A 259 -9.63 11.91 -10.88
CA ALA A 259 -8.88 11.07 -9.95
C ALA A 259 -8.22 11.89 -8.84
N VAL A 260 -7.61 13.03 -9.19
CA VAL A 260 -7.00 13.93 -8.20
C VAL A 260 -8.04 14.60 -7.32
N ILE A 261 -9.17 15.07 -7.86
CA ILE A 261 -10.25 15.65 -7.06
C ILE A 261 -10.77 14.60 -6.07
N LYS A 262 -10.93 13.36 -6.50
CA LYS A 262 -11.36 12.27 -5.64
C LYS A 262 -10.34 11.98 -4.55
N ALA A 263 -9.06 11.94 -4.89
CA ALA A 263 -7.98 11.81 -3.90
C ALA A 263 -7.96 12.98 -2.92
N GLN A 264 -8.11 14.23 -3.39
CA GLN A 264 -8.18 15.41 -2.54
C GLN A 264 -9.37 15.32 -1.57
N ARG A 265 -10.58 15.02 -2.06
CA ARG A 265 -11.76 14.85 -1.21
C ARG A 265 -11.56 13.79 -0.12
N ILE A 266 -10.94 12.68 -0.50
CA ILE A 266 -10.61 11.60 0.42
C ILE A 266 -9.60 12.05 1.50
N LEU A 267 -8.65 12.92 1.14
CA LEU A 267 -7.58 13.36 2.02
C LEU A 267 -7.92 14.65 2.80
N CYS A 268 -9.05 15.30 2.51
CA CYS A 268 -9.48 16.55 3.12
C CYS A 268 -10.37 16.33 4.34
N GLU A 269 -10.29 17.27 5.29
CA GLU A 269 -11.08 17.31 6.54
C GLU A 269 -12.30 18.26 6.49
N GLU A 270 -12.52 18.98 5.40
CA GLU A 270 -13.53 20.07 5.37
C GLU A 270 -14.98 19.57 5.46
N ASP A 271 -15.24 18.31 5.08
CA ASP A 271 -16.48 17.60 5.38
C ASP A 271 -16.15 16.56 6.46
N ASP A 272 -17.02 16.32 7.45
CA ASP A 272 -16.86 15.37 8.58
C ASP A 272 -16.52 13.89 8.20
N ASP A 273 -16.21 13.63 6.93
CA ASP A 273 -15.94 12.37 6.28
C ASP A 273 -14.43 12.16 5.96
N ASN A 274 -13.50 12.65 6.79
CA ASN A 274 -12.07 12.38 6.59
C ASN A 274 -11.81 10.86 6.66
N ILE A 275 -11.66 10.22 5.50
CA ILE A 275 -11.49 8.77 5.42
C ILE A 275 -10.07 8.31 5.74
N ILE A 276 -9.12 9.22 5.99
CA ILE A 276 -7.73 8.85 6.27
C ILE A 276 -7.67 7.92 7.48
N ASP A 277 -8.54 8.08 8.47
CA ASP A 277 -8.60 7.21 9.63
C ASP A 277 -9.84 6.30 9.66
N GLU A 278 -10.42 6.04 8.50
CA GLU A 278 -11.53 5.10 8.32
C GLU A 278 -11.04 3.73 7.85
N PRO A 279 -11.83 2.65 8.06
CA PRO A 279 -11.50 1.30 7.57
C PRO A 279 -11.20 1.25 6.07
N ALA A 280 -11.78 2.17 5.29
CA ALA A 280 -11.51 2.31 3.86
C ALA A 280 -10.05 2.64 3.52
N ASN A 281 -9.33 3.31 4.42
CA ASN A 281 -7.91 3.58 4.27
C ASN A 281 -7.04 2.60 5.08
N MET A 282 -7.57 1.45 5.53
CA MET A 282 -6.85 0.51 6.38
C MET A 282 -6.88 -0.92 5.83
N VAL A 283 -5.77 -1.64 6.00
CA VAL A 283 -5.66 -3.08 5.74
C VAL A 283 -4.88 -3.79 6.85
N CYS A 284 -5.24 -5.05 7.12
CA CYS A 284 -4.53 -5.87 8.11
C CYS A 284 -3.37 -6.65 7.47
N LEU A 285 -2.14 -6.35 7.87
CA LEU A 285 -0.92 -7.01 7.42
C LEU A 285 -0.17 -7.63 8.60
N ASN A 286 0.52 -8.75 8.40
CA ASN A 286 1.43 -9.24 9.44
C ASN A 286 2.60 -8.24 9.62
N PRO A 287 3.34 -8.26 10.74
CA PRO A 287 4.37 -7.25 11.02
C PRO A 287 5.46 -7.11 9.94
N HIS A 288 5.84 -8.22 9.28
CA HIS A 288 6.83 -8.20 8.20
C HIS A 288 6.28 -7.51 6.94
N LEU A 289 5.05 -7.87 6.54
CA LEU A 289 4.38 -7.26 5.40
C LEU A 289 4.05 -5.80 5.66
N HIS A 290 3.65 -5.41 6.86
CA HIS A 290 3.45 -4.00 7.20
C HIS A 290 4.75 -3.19 7.00
N LYS A 291 5.90 -3.71 7.46
CA LYS A 291 7.19 -3.08 7.20
C LYS A 291 7.49 -3.01 5.69
N TRP A 292 7.27 -4.09 4.96
CA TRP A 292 7.54 -4.16 3.53
C TRP A 292 6.60 -3.28 2.68
N TRP A 293 5.37 -3.07 3.14
CA TRP A 293 4.39 -2.14 2.59
C TRP A 293 4.89 -0.71 2.71
N ALA A 294 5.28 -0.32 3.92
CA ALA A 294 5.89 0.98 4.21
C ALA A 294 7.19 1.24 3.42
N ASP A 295 7.98 0.19 3.16
CA ASP A 295 9.21 0.26 2.36
C ASP A 295 8.96 0.23 0.83
N GLY A 296 7.70 0.12 0.38
CA GLY A 296 7.35 0.06 -1.03
C GLY A 296 7.86 -1.19 -1.75
N ARG A 297 7.93 -2.33 -1.06
CA ARG A 297 8.44 -3.60 -1.61
C ARG A 297 7.39 -4.41 -2.37
N PHE A 298 6.11 -4.14 -2.13
CA PHE A 298 5.00 -4.73 -2.85
C PHE A 298 3.84 -3.74 -2.93
N ILE A 299 2.85 -4.06 -3.76
CA ILE A 299 1.59 -3.33 -3.88
C ILE A 299 0.40 -4.29 -3.83
N LEU A 300 -0.76 -3.75 -3.47
CA LEU A 300 -2.06 -4.38 -3.64
C LEU A 300 -2.80 -3.62 -4.75
N LYS A 301 -2.70 -4.10 -5.99
CA LYS A 301 -3.32 -3.44 -7.14
C LYS A 301 -4.80 -3.82 -7.23
N PRO A 302 -5.74 -2.87 -7.20
CA PRO A 302 -7.15 -3.23 -7.29
C PRO A 302 -7.49 -3.76 -8.69
N ARG A 303 -8.43 -4.71 -8.80
CA ARG A 303 -8.86 -5.28 -10.10
C ARG A 303 -10.07 -4.58 -10.72
N GLY A 304 -10.70 -3.68 -9.98
CA GLY A 304 -11.91 -2.96 -10.35
C GLY A 304 -12.58 -2.35 -9.11
N PRO A 305 -13.66 -1.58 -9.31
CA PRO A 305 -14.44 -1.04 -8.20
C PRO A 305 -15.07 -2.17 -7.37
N PRO A 306 -15.46 -1.90 -6.10
CA PRO A 306 -16.18 -2.86 -5.28
C PRO A 306 -17.43 -3.42 -5.96
N HIS A 307 -17.70 -4.70 -5.74
CA HIS A 307 -18.91 -5.36 -6.25
C HIS A 307 -19.58 -6.22 -5.19
N LYS A 308 -20.83 -6.60 -5.42
CA LYS A 308 -21.57 -7.51 -4.54
C LYS A 308 -21.34 -8.95 -4.97
N GLU A 309 -20.97 -9.81 -4.03
CA GLU A 309 -20.95 -11.26 -4.22
C GLU A 309 -22.05 -11.92 -3.38
N PRO A 310 -22.71 -12.97 -3.89
CA PRO A 310 -23.65 -13.75 -3.08
C PRO A 310 -22.87 -14.41 -1.94
N VAL A 311 -23.41 -14.38 -0.73
CA VAL A 311 -22.85 -15.13 0.39
C VAL A 311 -23.10 -16.60 0.11
N GLY A 312 -22.04 -17.35 -0.19
CA GLY A 312 -22.14 -18.79 -0.29
C GLY A 312 -22.73 -19.35 1.00
N ASP A 313 -23.43 -20.48 0.90
CA ASP A 313 -23.69 -21.28 2.09
C ASP A 313 -22.37 -21.99 2.43
N ASP A 314 -21.40 -21.24 2.97
CA ASP A 314 -20.02 -21.67 3.15
C ASP A 314 -19.90 -22.88 4.10
N GLY A 315 -21.01 -23.40 4.64
CA GLY A 315 -21.06 -24.44 5.67
C GLY A 315 -20.48 -24.00 7.02
N VAL A 316 -19.69 -22.91 7.04
CA VAL A 316 -19.21 -22.23 8.22
C VAL A 316 -20.33 -21.32 8.70
N ALA A 317 -21.21 -21.89 9.52
CA ALA A 317 -22.18 -21.15 10.29
C ALA A 317 -21.45 -20.08 11.11
N THR A 318 -21.37 -18.87 10.56
CA THR A 318 -20.97 -17.71 11.34
C THR A 318 -22.04 -17.55 12.42
N ASP A 319 -21.61 -17.61 13.67
CA ASP A 319 -22.41 -17.52 14.90
C ASP A 319 -23.04 -16.12 15.07
N LEU A 320 -23.84 -15.70 14.09
CA LEU A 320 -24.69 -14.50 14.15
C LEU A 320 -26.02 -14.76 14.88
N LYS A 321 -26.10 -15.82 15.70
CA LYS A 321 -27.29 -16.16 16.49
C LYS A 321 -27.42 -15.42 17.83
N THR A 322 -26.65 -14.36 18.08
CA THR A 322 -26.64 -13.73 19.42
C THR A 322 -27.63 -12.57 19.63
N ALA A 323 -28.50 -12.22 18.68
CA ALA A 323 -29.35 -11.02 18.84
C ALA A 323 -30.86 -11.22 19.08
N ASN A 324 -31.41 -12.45 19.04
CA ASN A 324 -32.89 -12.61 19.02
C ASN A 324 -33.49 -13.58 20.06
N GLN A 325 -32.80 -13.91 21.15
CA GLN A 325 -33.38 -14.71 22.24
C GLN A 325 -33.83 -13.85 23.42
N SER A 326 -34.95 -13.14 23.27
CA SER A 326 -35.75 -12.70 24.42
C SER A 326 -37.22 -12.46 24.03
N ASN A 327 -38.00 -13.56 23.96
CA ASN A 327 -39.36 -13.68 24.51
C ASN A 327 -40.17 -14.79 23.81
N PRO A 328 -40.45 -15.92 24.48
CA PRO A 328 -41.44 -16.87 24.02
C PRO A 328 -42.77 -16.62 24.76
N ARG A 329 -43.72 -15.91 24.16
CA ARG A 329 -45.14 -16.03 24.55
C ARG A 329 -46.07 -15.98 23.32
N HIS A 330 -46.66 -17.15 23.06
CA HIS A 330 -47.95 -17.44 22.44
C HIS A 330 -48.53 -16.47 21.40
N SER A 331 -48.61 -16.91 20.14
CA SER A 331 -49.85 -16.77 19.36
C SER A 331 -49.85 -17.71 18.14
N MET A 332 -50.99 -18.34 17.92
CA MET A 332 -51.21 -19.41 16.95
C MET A 332 -51.39 -18.91 15.51
N ASN A 333 -51.03 -19.79 14.57
CA ASN A 333 -51.63 -19.99 13.25
C ASN A 333 -51.89 -18.75 12.39
N THR A 334 -50.87 -18.37 11.63
CA THR A 334 -51.07 -17.89 10.25
C THR A 334 -50.21 -18.71 9.31
N ARG A 335 -50.81 -19.18 8.20
CA ARG A 335 -50.12 -19.87 7.10
C ARG A 335 -49.02 -18.95 6.58
N ARG A 336 -47.81 -19.17 7.09
CA ARG A 336 -46.61 -18.40 6.80
C ARG A 336 -46.21 -18.75 5.37
N ALA A 337 -46.46 -17.83 4.44
CA ALA A 337 -45.80 -17.87 3.14
C ALA A 337 -44.31 -18.10 3.41
N GLU A 338 -43.76 -19.18 2.85
CA GLU A 338 -42.33 -19.45 2.82
C GLU A 338 -41.68 -18.29 2.07
N LYS A 339 -41.37 -17.23 2.82
CA LYS A 339 -40.54 -16.13 2.37
C LYS A 339 -39.20 -16.78 2.08
N GLN A 340 -38.93 -16.99 0.79
CA GLN A 340 -37.61 -17.41 0.35
C GLN A 340 -36.58 -16.55 1.08
N PRO A 341 -35.53 -17.16 1.66
CA PRO A 341 -34.53 -16.42 2.38
C PRO A 341 -34.00 -15.35 1.43
N ALA A 342 -34.14 -14.07 1.83
CA ALA A 342 -33.62 -12.97 1.05
C ALA A 342 -32.14 -13.26 0.78
N GLU A 343 -31.77 -13.36 -0.50
CA GLU A 343 -30.39 -13.59 -0.91
C GLU A 343 -29.51 -12.58 -0.18
N ARG A 344 -28.61 -13.09 0.66
CA ARG A 344 -27.66 -12.26 1.40
C ARG A 344 -26.47 -12.02 0.49
N PHE A 345 -26.13 -10.75 0.29
CA PHE A 345 -24.95 -10.33 -0.45
C PHE A 345 -23.95 -9.68 0.51
N ARG A 346 -22.67 -9.79 0.18
CA ARG A 346 -21.60 -9.01 0.81
C ARG A 346 -20.87 -8.20 -0.25
N TRP A 347 -20.33 -7.06 0.15
CA TRP A 347 -19.44 -6.28 -0.70
C TRP A 347 -18.06 -6.92 -0.72
N CYS A 348 -17.41 -6.90 -1.88
CA CYS A 348 -16.08 -7.44 -2.09
C CYS A 348 -15.20 -6.40 -2.80
N GLN A 349 -13.97 -6.23 -2.32
CA GLN A 349 -12.89 -5.57 -3.07
C GLN A 349 -11.84 -6.62 -3.43
N GLU A 350 -11.60 -6.79 -4.74
CA GLU A 350 -10.55 -7.65 -5.26
C GLU A 350 -9.27 -6.87 -5.53
N MET A 351 -8.14 -7.45 -5.13
CA MET A 351 -6.81 -6.91 -5.31
C MET A 351 -5.85 -8.00 -5.77
N THR A 352 -4.81 -7.61 -6.48
CA THR A 352 -3.72 -8.49 -6.89
C THR A 352 -2.47 -8.08 -6.15
N PHE A 353 -1.84 -9.04 -5.48
CA PHE A 353 -0.54 -8.85 -4.85
C PHE A 353 0.56 -8.82 -5.91
N HIS A 354 1.47 -7.84 -5.82
CA HIS A 354 2.67 -7.82 -6.65
C HIS A 354 3.89 -7.36 -5.85
N TRP A 355 4.94 -8.16 -5.85
CA TRP A 355 6.29 -7.75 -5.53
C TRP A 355 6.78 -6.69 -6.52
N LEU A 356 7.31 -5.59 -5.99
CA LEU A 356 7.87 -4.53 -6.81
C LEU A 356 9.34 -4.79 -7.09
N ARG A 357 9.69 -4.84 -8.38
CA ARG A 357 11.07 -4.99 -8.83
C ARG A 357 11.68 -3.62 -9.06
N LYS A 358 12.92 -3.45 -8.59
CA LYS A 358 13.65 -2.20 -8.74
C LYS A 358 14.47 -2.21 -10.02
N THR A 359 14.56 -1.07 -10.68
CA THR A 359 15.54 -0.84 -11.76
C THR A 359 16.83 -0.26 -11.19
N GLY A 360 17.84 -0.02 -12.04
CA GLY A 360 19.03 0.76 -11.68
C GLY A 360 18.92 2.27 -11.93
N PHE A 361 17.77 2.79 -12.39
CA PHE A 361 17.64 4.18 -12.79
C PHE A 361 17.44 5.12 -11.60
N HIS A 362 18.19 6.21 -11.53
CA HIS A 362 17.86 7.35 -10.67
C HIS A 362 16.84 8.26 -11.34
N MET A 363 16.00 8.97 -10.58
CA MET A 363 14.92 9.80 -11.13
C MET A 363 15.40 10.90 -12.08
N THR A 364 16.64 11.37 -11.90
CA THR A 364 17.29 12.40 -12.72
C THR A 364 17.99 11.84 -13.96
N ASP A 365 18.16 10.52 -14.05
CA ASP A 365 18.81 9.89 -15.19
C ASP A 365 17.99 10.12 -16.46
N ARG A 366 18.65 10.20 -17.60
CA ARG A 366 17.95 10.14 -18.88
C ARG A 366 17.41 8.73 -19.11
N ALA A 367 16.15 8.64 -19.49
CA ALA A 367 15.52 7.36 -19.79
C ALA A 367 15.38 7.14 -21.30
N ASP A 368 15.61 5.89 -21.74
CA ASP A 368 15.20 5.45 -23.06
C ASP A 368 13.74 5.02 -23.02
N PHE A 369 12.86 5.75 -23.70
CA PHE A 369 11.42 5.46 -23.76
C PHE A 369 11.08 4.26 -24.64
N ASN A 370 12.07 3.68 -25.35
CA ASN A 370 11.94 2.39 -26.00
C ASN A 370 12.33 1.22 -25.09
N CYS A 371 12.90 1.50 -23.92
CA CYS A 371 13.36 0.47 -23.00
C CYS A 371 12.18 -0.23 -22.34
N ASN A 372 12.19 -1.56 -22.40
CA ASN A 372 11.33 -2.39 -21.58
C ASN A 372 11.86 -2.35 -20.13
N PRO A 373 11.11 -1.83 -19.14
CA PRO A 373 11.54 -1.79 -17.74
C PRO A 373 11.98 -3.16 -17.20
N ARG A 374 11.44 -4.27 -17.74
CA ARG A 374 11.80 -5.62 -17.31
C ARG A 374 13.25 -5.98 -17.59
N ASP A 375 13.82 -5.42 -18.64
CA ASP A 375 15.22 -5.64 -19.03
C ASP A 375 16.19 -4.86 -18.14
N ALA A 376 15.68 -3.82 -17.46
CA ALA A 376 16.44 -2.98 -16.55
C ALA A 376 16.29 -3.37 -15.07
N PHE A 377 15.55 -4.44 -14.76
CA PHE A 377 15.36 -4.87 -13.38
C PHE A 377 16.63 -5.43 -12.78
N GLN A 378 16.88 -5.01 -11.54
CA GLN A 378 17.89 -5.60 -10.70
C GLN A 378 17.54 -7.06 -10.39
N PRO A 379 18.56 -7.92 -10.17
CA PRO A 379 18.35 -9.27 -9.67
C PRO A 379 17.54 -9.26 -8.37
N ILE A 380 16.59 -10.18 -8.23
CA ILE A 380 15.82 -10.32 -7.00
C ILE A 380 16.71 -10.97 -5.95
N ASP A 381 16.89 -10.31 -4.80
CA ASP A 381 17.47 -10.98 -3.63
C ASP A 381 16.42 -11.88 -2.99
N HIS A 382 16.26 -13.09 -3.52
CA HIS A 382 15.29 -14.07 -3.04
C HIS A 382 15.49 -14.48 -1.58
N LYS A 383 16.64 -14.14 -0.96
CA LYS A 383 16.88 -14.44 0.46
C LYS A 383 16.09 -13.56 1.41
N THR A 384 15.55 -12.43 0.95
CA THR A 384 14.95 -11.42 1.83
C THR A 384 13.43 -11.27 1.74
N LEU A 385 12.75 -11.93 0.79
CA LEU A 385 11.32 -11.69 0.50
C LEU A 385 10.48 -12.98 0.43
N GLY A 386 10.54 -13.80 1.48
CA GLY A 386 9.61 -14.90 1.66
C GLY A 386 8.50 -14.51 2.63
N ALA A 387 7.33 -14.11 2.14
CA ALA A 387 6.09 -14.15 2.94
C ALA A 387 5.38 -15.47 2.68
N THR A 388 4.89 -16.13 3.71
CA THR A 388 4.20 -17.42 3.59
C THR A 388 2.80 -17.32 4.16
N ARG A 389 1.82 -17.80 3.41
CA ARG A 389 0.44 -17.98 3.85
C ARG A 389 0.40 -19.14 4.85
N LEU A 390 -0.44 -19.05 5.87
CA LEU A 390 -0.47 -20.06 6.95
C LEU A 390 -1.10 -21.38 6.49
N GLU A 391 -2.18 -21.31 5.72
CA GLU A 391 -2.95 -22.49 5.32
C GLU A 391 -3.52 -22.32 3.90
N PRO A 392 -3.10 -23.19 2.96
CA PRO A 392 -1.87 -24.00 3.01
C PRO A 392 -0.60 -23.12 3.16
N TRP A 393 0.52 -23.74 3.60
CA TRP A 393 1.84 -23.09 3.73
C TRP A 393 2.44 -22.74 2.36
N GLU A 394 1.88 -21.72 1.72
CA GLU A 394 2.22 -21.29 0.37
C GLU A 394 3.00 -19.99 0.38
N LEU A 395 4.03 -19.92 -0.46
CA LEU A 395 4.75 -18.67 -0.70
C LEU A 395 3.78 -17.66 -1.32
N VAL A 396 3.79 -16.43 -0.81
CA VAL A 396 3.09 -15.31 -1.45
C VAL A 396 3.81 -14.99 -2.75
N VAL A 397 3.13 -15.24 -3.86
CA VAL A 397 3.66 -15.05 -5.21
C VAL A 397 3.01 -13.86 -5.90
N ASP A 398 3.71 -13.32 -6.91
CA ASP A 398 3.15 -12.31 -7.80
C ASP A 398 1.85 -12.82 -8.45
N GLY A 399 0.85 -11.95 -8.50
CA GLY A 399 -0.42 -12.27 -9.11
C GLY A 399 -1.45 -12.88 -8.16
N GLN A 400 -1.08 -13.14 -6.90
CA GLN A 400 -2.01 -13.71 -5.93
C GLN A 400 -3.24 -12.79 -5.75
N LEU A 401 -4.42 -13.36 -5.98
CA LEU A 401 -5.69 -12.69 -5.75
C LEU A 401 -5.98 -12.61 -4.25
N ILE A 402 -6.29 -11.41 -3.78
CA ILE A 402 -6.73 -11.13 -2.42
C ILE A 402 -8.14 -10.54 -2.49
N LYS A 403 -9.04 -11.08 -1.68
CA LYS A 403 -10.41 -10.60 -1.55
C LYS A 403 -10.63 -10.12 -0.12
N VAL A 404 -11.15 -8.90 0.01
CA VAL A 404 -11.63 -8.37 1.30
C VAL A 404 -13.13 -8.20 1.19
N TYR A 405 -13.84 -8.64 2.24
CA TYR A 405 -15.29 -8.62 2.30
C TYR A 405 -15.79 -7.71 3.42
N ALA A 406 -16.93 -7.06 3.19
CA ALA A 406 -17.59 -6.25 4.20
C ALA A 406 -19.12 -6.22 4.01
N ASP A 407 -19.83 -5.85 5.07
CA ASP A 407 -21.28 -5.68 5.03
C ASP A 407 -21.69 -4.36 4.32
N ARG A 408 -20.83 -3.34 4.38
CA ARG A 408 -21.00 -2.06 3.70
C ARG A 408 -19.83 -1.80 2.74
N GLU A 409 -20.12 -1.18 1.61
CA GLU A 409 -19.10 -0.78 0.63
C GLU A 409 -18.05 0.16 1.24
N ALA A 410 -18.48 1.12 2.06
CA ALA A 410 -17.60 2.10 2.72
C ALA A 410 -16.60 1.49 3.72
N ASP A 411 -16.80 0.24 4.13
CA ASP A 411 -15.87 -0.45 5.04
C ASP A 411 -14.76 -1.18 4.26
N LEU A 412 -14.88 -1.33 2.94
CA LEU A 412 -13.86 -1.98 2.11
C LEU A 412 -12.65 -1.07 1.89
N PRO A 413 -11.44 -1.63 1.71
CA PRO A 413 -10.29 -0.89 1.22
C PRO A 413 -10.65 -0.09 -0.03
N SER A 414 -10.44 1.22 0.00
CA SER A 414 -10.84 2.13 -1.06
C SER A 414 -10.07 1.83 -2.36
N TYR A 415 -10.83 1.59 -3.43
CA TYR A 415 -10.29 1.38 -4.77
C TYR A 415 -9.33 2.51 -5.18
N ASP A 416 -9.73 3.77 -4.97
CA ASP A 416 -8.94 4.92 -5.45
C ASP A 416 -7.67 5.11 -4.65
N LEU A 417 -7.70 4.81 -3.34
CA LEU A 417 -6.51 4.89 -2.50
C LEU A 417 -5.52 3.80 -2.85
N LEU A 418 -6.00 2.57 -3.05
CA LEU A 418 -5.18 1.47 -3.53
C LEU A 418 -4.57 1.79 -4.89
N GLN A 419 -5.35 2.36 -5.81
CA GLN A 419 -4.87 2.72 -7.15
C GLN A 419 -3.82 3.83 -7.09
N LEU A 420 -4.07 4.90 -6.33
CA LEU A 420 -3.12 6.00 -6.14
C LEU A 420 -1.81 5.48 -5.56
N GLN A 421 -1.88 4.71 -4.48
CA GLN A 421 -0.70 4.15 -3.83
C GLN A 421 0.06 3.19 -4.77
N ALA A 422 -0.65 2.30 -5.47
CA ALA A 422 -0.06 1.37 -6.43
C ALA A 422 0.69 2.11 -7.54
N ASN A 423 0.13 3.21 -8.07
CA ASN A 423 0.78 4.03 -9.08
C ASN A 423 2.07 4.68 -8.52
N LEU A 424 1.99 5.30 -7.32
CA LEU A 424 3.14 5.94 -6.68
C LEU A 424 4.27 4.94 -6.40
N LEU A 425 3.96 3.79 -5.81
CA LEU A 425 4.95 2.77 -5.48
C LEU A 425 5.50 2.06 -6.73
N THR A 426 4.69 1.90 -7.78
CA THR A 426 5.17 1.39 -9.07
C THR A 426 6.24 2.32 -9.64
N ALA A 427 5.95 3.61 -9.77
CA ALA A 427 6.93 4.54 -10.30
C ALA A 427 8.15 4.69 -9.37
N PHE A 428 7.98 4.61 -8.04
CA PHE A 428 9.09 4.55 -7.09
C PHE A 428 10.05 3.39 -7.38
N SER A 429 9.51 2.19 -7.55
CA SER A 429 10.30 0.99 -7.82
C SER A 429 11.07 1.10 -9.14
N LEU A 430 10.45 1.70 -10.16
CA LEU A 430 11.05 1.91 -11.48
C LEU A 430 12.15 2.96 -11.52
N THR A 431 12.29 3.78 -10.49
CA THR A 431 13.41 4.72 -10.33
C THR A 431 14.32 4.27 -9.18
N ALA A 432 14.69 2.98 -9.20
CA ALA A 432 15.56 2.30 -8.25
C ALA A 432 15.16 2.38 -6.77
N ALA A 433 13.92 2.81 -6.47
CA ALA A 433 13.58 3.28 -5.13
C ALA A 433 14.66 4.22 -4.57
N ALA A 434 15.25 5.05 -5.45
CA ALA A 434 16.36 5.92 -5.13
C ALA A 434 15.99 6.72 -3.89
N ASP A 435 16.88 6.71 -2.89
CA ASP A 435 16.63 7.30 -1.58
C ASP A 435 15.98 8.66 -1.77
N PRO A 436 14.71 8.83 -1.34
CA PRO A 436 14.02 10.09 -1.51
C PRO A 436 14.84 11.26 -0.95
N LYS A 437 15.75 11.05 0.02
CA LYS A 437 16.66 12.07 0.57
C LYS A 437 17.67 12.61 -0.45
N LEU A 438 18.03 11.87 -1.50
CA LEU A 438 18.95 12.35 -2.54
C LEU A 438 18.40 13.53 -3.35
N TYR A 439 17.11 13.83 -3.21
CA TYR A 439 16.43 14.94 -3.87
C TYR A 439 16.18 16.12 -2.92
N GLU A 440 17.07 16.37 -1.97
CA GLU A 440 17.14 17.61 -1.20
C GLU A 440 17.38 18.77 -2.18
N SER A 441 16.30 19.26 -2.81
CA SER A 441 16.22 20.69 -3.04
C SER A 441 16.02 21.34 -1.67
N ASP A 442 16.69 22.47 -1.45
CA ASP A 442 16.81 23.24 -0.21
C ASP A 442 15.48 23.81 0.34
N ASP A 443 14.36 23.10 0.18
CA ASP A 443 13.04 23.51 0.63
C ASP A 443 12.93 23.30 2.16
N GLU A 444 13.17 24.38 2.90
CA GLU A 444 12.96 24.53 4.36
C GLU A 444 11.52 24.16 4.83
N ASP A 445 10.58 23.97 3.90
CA ASP A 445 9.15 23.75 4.19
C ASP A 445 8.80 22.35 4.74
N MET A 446 9.73 21.39 4.75
CA MET A 446 9.47 20.05 5.30
C MET A 446 9.67 19.96 6.82
N ASP A 447 10.03 21.07 7.48
CA ASP A 447 10.15 21.15 8.94
C ASP A 447 8.83 20.85 9.67
N ALA A 448 7.69 20.90 8.96
CA ALA A 448 6.38 20.49 9.46
C ALA A 448 6.31 19.03 9.96
N PHE A 449 7.18 18.14 9.46
CA PHE A 449 7.25 16.75 9.94
C PHE A 449 8.05 16.59 11.25
N SER A 450 8.72 17.65 11.73
CA SER A 450 9.71 17.60 12.82
C SER A 450 9.18 18.05 14.19
N HIS A 451 7.88 18.34 14.29
CA HIS A 451 7.24 18.90 15.49
C HIS A 451 6.14 17.99 16.05
#